data_AF-A0A9D4Q151-F1
#
_entry.id   AF-A0A9D4Q151-F1
#
_cell.length_a   1.000
_cell.length_b   1.000
_cell.length_c   1.000
_cell.angle_alpha   90.00
_cell.angle_beta   90.00
_cell.angle_gamma   90.00
#
_symmetry.space_group_name_H-M   'P 1'
#
loop_
_entity.id
_entity.type
_entity.pdbx_description
1 polymer ?
#
loop_
_entity_poly.entity_id
_entity_poly.type
_entity_poly.pdbx_seq_one_letter_code
_entity_poly.pdbx_strand_id
1 'polypeptide(L)'
;MAVDDYFAVEWRSPNSANYSMYFRKGDKYISPFHDIPMFADEANRVYNMVVEVPRWTNAKMEINTKEPLNPIKQDIKKGKLRYVHNCFPFHGYIWNYGAIPQTWEDPNHVDNRTNCKGDHDPIDICEIGYRVAKRGEVIQVKVLGIVALIDQGETDWKLLAIDVNDPMTKDLNGA
;
A
#
# COMPACT_ATOMS: atom_id res chain seq x y z
N MET A 1 8.23 -20.81 -3.39
CA MET A 1 9.24 -20.02 -4.13
C MET A 1 9.86 -19.07 -3.13
N ALA A 2 11.18 -18.88 -3.15
CA ALA A 2 11.82 -17.94 -2.23
C ALA A 2 11.16 -16.57 -2.38
N VAL A 3 10.76 -15.96 -1.27
CA VAL A 3 10.41 -14.53 -1.28
C VAL A 3 11.67 -13.85 -1.80
N ASP A 4 11.59 -13.22 -2.98
CA ASP A 4 12.64 -12.31 -3.39
C ASP A 4 12.82 -11.33 -2.23
N ASP A 5 13.97 -11.34 -1.56
CA ASP A 5 14.19 -10.63 -0.30
C ASP A 5 14.18 -9.10 -0.56
N TYR A 6 12.99 -8.54 -0.66
CA TYR A 6 12.73 -7.11 -0.55
C TYR A 6 12.80 -6.75 0.92
N PHE A 7 13.63 -5.77 1.26
CA PHE A 7 13.64 -5.24 2.62
C PHE A 7 13.74 -3.72 2.60
N ALA A 8 13.03 -3.11 3.54
CA ALA A 8 13.06 -1.68 3.76
C ALA A 8 14.27 -1.30 4.63
N VAL A 9 14.91 -0.19 4.28
CA VAL A 9 15.99 0.44 5.04
C VAL A 9 15.49 1.79 5.53
N GLU A 10 15.43 1.93 6.84
CA GLU A 10 15.02 3.18 7.48
C GLU A 10 16.14 4.20 7.42
N TRP A 11 15.76 5.44 7.15
CA TRP A 11 16.67 6.57 7.14
C TRP A 11 16.12 7.68 8.03
N ARG A 12 17.01 8.18 8.90
CA ARG A 12 16.71 9.21 9.90
C ARG A 12 15.69 8.75 10.94
N SER A 13 15.21 9.69 11.77
CA SER A 13 14.40 9.37 12.95
C SER A 13 12.93 9.18 12.59
N PRO A 14 12.27 8.11 13.05
CA PRO A 14 10.81 7.94 12.91
C PRO A 14 10.04 9.14 13.47
N ASN A 15 8.80 9.35 12.98
CA ASN A 15 7.93 10.47 13.38
C ASN A 15 8.59 11.84 13.18
N SER A 16 9.32 12.01 12.08
CA SER A 16 9.93 13.28 11.69
C SER A 16 9.74 13.53 10.20
N ALA A 17 9.76 14.80 9.78
CA ALA A 17 9.56 15.19 8.38
C ALA A 17 10.67 14.70 7.43
N ASN A 18 11.82 14.28 7.98
CA ASN A 18 12.94 13.79 7.18
C ASN A 18 13.07 12.26 7.22
N TYR A 19 12.16 11.56 7.90
CA TYR A 19 12.10 10.11 7.87
C TYR A 19 11.76 9.61 6.47
N SER A 20 12.52 8.61 6.01
CA SER A 20 12.28 7.92 4.74
C SER A 20 12.56 6.43 4.90
N MET A 21 11.79 5.60 4.21
CA MET A 21 12.06 4.17 4.08
C MET A 21 12.32 3.84 2.62
N TYR A 22 13.57 3.49 2.32
CA TYR A 22 13.98 3.05 0.99
C TYR A 22 13.92 1.54 0.88
N PHE A 23 13.85 1.00 -0.34
CA PHE A 23 13.77 -0.44 -0.57
C PHE A 23 15.04 -0.96 -1.22
N ARG A 24 15.43 -2.18 -0.88
CA ARG A 24 16.51 -2.92 -1.52
C ARG A 24 16.06 -4.29 -1.99
N LYS A 25 16.65 -4.75 -3.08
CA LYS A 25 16.65 -6.16 -3.53
C LYS A 25 18.11 -6.61 -3.59
N GLY A 26 18.50 -7.47 -2.65
CA GLY A 26 19.91 -7.76 -2.40
C GLY A 26 20.69 -6.47 -2.11
N ASP A 27 21.73 -6.18 -2.90
CA ASP A 27 22.56 -5.00 -2.68
C ASP A 27 22.06 -3.71 -3.34
N LYS A 28 21.05 -3.77 -4.22
CA LYS A 28 20.61 -2.63 -5.03
C LYS A 28 19.42 -1.91 -4.40
N TYR A 29 19.48 -0.58 -4.34
CA TYR A 29 18.30 0.24 -4.04
C TYR A 29 17.34 0.26 -5.22
N ILE A 30 16.05 0.12 -4.92
CA ILE A 30 14.96 -0.01 -5.90
C ILE A 30 13.80 0.91 -5.51
N SER A 31 12.98 1.25 -6.50
CA SER A 31 11.70 1.94 -6.30
C SER A 31 10.60 0.94 -5.90
N PRO A 32 9.88 1.15 -4.78
CA PRO A 32 8.72 0.34 -4.46
C PRO A 32 7.52 0.63 -5.39
N PHE A 33 7.52 1.76 -6.10
CA PHE A 33 6.50 2.08 -7.09
C PHE A 33 6.77 1.34 -8.41
N HIS A 34 8.00 1.39 -8.91
CA HIS A 34 8.30 1.00 -10.29
C HIS A 34 9.02 -0.35 -10.43
N ASP A 35 9.88 -0.71 -9.48
CA ASP A 35 10.82 -1.84 -9.63
C ASP A 35 10.33 -3.13 -8.97
N ILE A 36 9.36 -3.06 -8.06
CA ILE A 36 8.70 -4.25 -7.51
C ILE A 36 7.63 -4.70 -8.51
N PRO A 37 7.68 -5.95 -9.01
CA PRO A 37 6.68 -6.44 -9.96
C PRO A 37 5.27 -6.42 -9.35
N MET A 38 4.26 -5.99 -10.12
CA MET A 38 2.85 -6.10 -9.69
C MET A 38 2.46 -7.54 -9.32
N PHE A 39 2.83 -8.50 -10.16
CA PHE A 39 2.54 -9.92 -9.94
C PHE A 39 3.73 -10.64 -9.27
N ALA A 40 3.43 -11.38 -8.20
CA ALA A 40 4.33 -12.39 -7.66
C ALA A 40 4.18 -13.73 -8.41
N ASP A 41 2.95 -14.04 -8.82
CA ASP A 41 2.60 -15.18 -9.65
C ASP A 41 1.37 -14.82 -10.48
N GLU A 42 1.59 -14.43 -11.73
CA GLU A 42 0.52 -13.99 -12.64
C GLU A 42 -0.46 -15.11 -12.97
N ALA A 43 0.02 -16.35 -13.11
CA ALA A 43 -0.81 -17.50 -13.45
C ALA A 43 -1.84 -17.80 -12.35
N ASN A 44 -1.45 -17.57 -11.09
CA ASN A 44 -2.32 -17.76 -9.93
C ASN A 44 -2.94 -16.44 -9.41
N ARG A 45 -2.77 -15.32 -10.13
CA ARG A 45 -3.27 -13.99 -9.75
C ARG A 45 -2.83 -13.59 -8.32
N VAL A 46 -1.58 -13.86 -7.99
CA VAL A 46 -0.94 -13.44 -6.74
C VAL A 46 -0.18 -12.15 -7.00
N TYR A 47 -0.48 -11.13 -6.21
CA TYR A 47 0.08 -9.79 -6.36
C TYR A 47 1.11 -9.52 -5.26
N ASN A 48 2.12 -8.71 -5.56
CA ASN A 48 2.93 -8.09 -4.51
C ASN A 48 2.17 -6.86 -3.99
N MET A 49 2.11 -6.71 -2.68
CA MET A 49 1.62 -5.51 -1.99
C MET A 49 2.79 -4.90 -1.23
N VAL A 50 2.96 -3.59 -1.35
CA VAL A 50 3.89 -2.81 -0.52
C VAL A 50 3.11 -2.26 0.67
N VAL A 51 3.46 -2.67 1.89
CA VAL A 51 2.76 -2.24 3.12
C VAL A 51 3.26 -0.86 3.56
N GLU A 52 2.36 0.10 3.68
CA GLU A 52 2.69 1.48 4.08
C GLU A 52 2.27 1.76 5.53
N VAL A 53 1.07 1.33 5.91
CA VAL A 53 0.49 1.58 7.24
C VAL A 53 0.08 0.26 7.87
N PRO A 54 0.85 -0.22 8.87
CA PRO A 54 0.45 -1.37 9.68
C PRO A 54 -0.91 -1.17 10.33
N ARG A 55 -1.69 -2.24 10.45
CA ARG A 55 -2.98 -2.21 11.15
C ARG A 55 -2.83 -1.66 12.57
N TRP A 56 -3.82 -0.87 12.98
CA TRP A 56 -3.92 -0.16 14.25
C TRP A 56 -2.87 0.92 14.50
N THR A 57 -2.30 1.47 13.42
CA THR A 57 -1.42 2.64 13.49
C THR A 57 -2.07 3.86 12.84
N ASN A 58 -1.60 5.07 13.20
CA ASN A 58 -2.21 6.34 12.78
C ASN A 58 -1.36 7.16 11.81
N ALA A 59 -0.05 6.94 11.76
CA ALA A 59 0.83 7.73 10.89
C ALA A 59 0.46 7.47 9.42
N LYS A 60 0.01 8.51 8.70
CA LYS A 60 -0.29 8.38 7.27
C LYS A 60 1.03 8.31 6.53
N MET A 61 1.43 7.10 6.15
CA MET A 61 2.63 6.86 5.37
C MET A 61 2.23 6.50 3.96
N GLU A 62 3.01 6.94 2.99
CA GLU A 62 2.74 6.77 1.57
C GLU A 62 4.04 6.65 0.80
N ILE A 63 4.05 5.85 -0.26
CA ILE A 63 5.05 5.85 -1.31
C ILE A 63 5.12 7.27 -1.88
N ASN A 64 6.27 7.91 -1.78
CA ASN A 64 6.42 9.26 -2.30
C ASN A 64 6.64 9.23 -3.82
N THR A 65 5.60 9.52 -4.60
CA THR A 65 5.64 9.51 -6.07
C THR A 65 6.56 10.57 -6.70
N LYS A 66 7.02 11.55 -5.91
CA LYS A 66 7.81 12.71 -6.38
C LYS A 66 9.31 12.59 -6.12
N GLU A 67 9.72 11.77 -5.16
CA GLU A 67 11.12 11.57 -4.81
C GLU A 67 11.76 10.42 -5.59
N PRO A 68 13.05 10.52 -5.99
CA PRO A 68 13.77 9.42 -6.60
C PRO A 68 13.73 8.16 -5.72
N LEU A 69 13.54 7.00 -6.36
CA LEU A 69 13.37 5.70 -5.71
C LEU A 69 12.12 5.58 -4.81
N ASN A 70 11.22 6.55 -4.87
CA ASN A 70 9.89 6.54 -4.26
C ASN A 70 9.84 5.97 -2.82
N PRO A 71 10.66 6.49 -1.88
CA PRO A 71 10.65 5.98 -0.52
C PRO A 71 9.27 6.17 0.13
N ILE A 72 8.94 5.32 1.09
CA ILE A 72 7.79 5.56 1.95
C ILE A 72 8.13 6.68 2.93
N LYS A 73 7.26 7.70 3.02
CA LYS A 73 7.39 8.85 3.91
C LYS A 73 6.05 9.17 4.55
N GLN A 74 6.10 9.91 5.66
CA GLN A 74 4.87 10.38 6.30
C GLN A 74 4.34 11.60 5.56
N ASP A 75 3.04 11.61 5.24
CA ASP A 75 2.36 12.76 4.64
C ASP A 75 2.49 13.99 5.57
N ILE A 76 2.68 15.17 4.99
CA ILE A 76 2.79 16.44 5.70
C ILE A 76 1.63 17.34 5.27
N LYS A 77 0.70 17.58 6.20
CA LYS A 77 -0.43 18.48 5.99
C LYS A 77 -0.24 19.76 6.80
N LYS A 78 -0.26 20.92 6.12
CA LYS A 78 -0.06 22.24 6.75
C LYS A 78 1.23 22.34 7.58
N GLY A 79 2.33 21.76 7.06
CA GLY A 79 3.64 21.79 7.70
C GLY A 79 3.79 20.87 8.93
N LYS A 80 2.81 20.00 9.21
CA LYS A 80 2.85 19.03 10.30
C LYS A 80 2.68 17.62 9.77
N LEU A 81 3.33 16.66 10.43
CA LEU A 81 3.14 15.24 10.16
C LEU A 81 1.67 14.87 10.32
N ARG A 82 1.12 14.19 9.31
CA ARG A 82 -0.28 13.78 9.29
C ARG A 82 -0.46 12.46 10.04
N TYR A 83 -1.42 12.47 10.95
CA TYR A 83 -1.94 11.28 11.61
C TYR A 83 -3.43 11.18 11.33
N VAL A 84 -3.89 10.01 10.90
CA VAL A 84 -5.32 9.70 10.77
C VAL A 84 -5.91 9.59 12.17
N HIS A 85 -7.07 10.19 12.37
CA HIS A 85 -7.75 10.18 13.66
C HIS A 85 -8.38 8.82 13.96
N ASN A 86 -8.52 8.50 15.24
CA ASN A 86 -9.38 7.39 15.66
C ASN A 86 -10.83 7.82 15.51
N CYS A 87 -11.58 7.09 14.70
CA CYS A 87 -13.02 7.27 14.52
C CYS A 87 -13.73 6.09 15.17
N PHE A 88 -14.41 6.32 16.30
CA PHE A 88 -15.06 5.25 17.06
C PHE A 88 -15.95 4.36 16.17
N PRO A 89 -15.88 3.01 16.30
CA PRO A 89 -15.16 2.22 17.31
C PRO A 89 -13.71 1.84 16.92
N PHE A 90 -13.14 2.46 15.90
CA PHE A 90 -11.89 2.05 15.28
C PHE A 90 -10.65 2.76 15.85
N HIS A 91 -9.52 2.04 15.84
CA HIS A 91 -8.19 2.55 16.19
C HIS A 91 -7.31 2.56 14.94
N GLY A 92 -6.94 3.75 14.48
CA GLY A 92 -6.09 3.94 13.31
C GLY A 92 -6.66 3.29 12.05
N TYR A 93 -5.76 2.79 11.20
CA TYR A 93 -6.13 1.95 10.06
C TYR A 93 -6.55 0.56 10.56
N ILE A 94 -7.71 0.07 10.14
CA ILE A 94 -8.24 -1.23 10.61
C ILE A 94 -7.79 -2.43 9.77
N TRP A 95 -6.94 -2.19 8.76
CA TRP A 95 -6.30 -3.19 7.91
C TRP A 95 -4.81 -2.90 7.79
N ASN A 96 -4.02 -3.87 7.33
CA ASN A 96 -2.71 -3.53 6.79
C ASN A 96 -2.96 -2.81 5.47
N TYR A 97 -2.50 -1.57 5.38
CA TYR A 97 -2.79 -0.70 4.25
C TYR A 97 -1.53 -0.43 3.44
N GLY A 98 -1.68 -0.33 2.14
CA GLY A 98 -0.61 0.06 1.23
C GLY A 98 -1.10 0.08 -0.20
N ALA A 99 -0.19 -0.21 -1.13
CA ALA A 99 -0.47 -0.10 -2.56
C ALA A 99 0.06 -1.29 -3.37
N ILE A 100 -0.53 -1.50 -4.55
CA ILE A 100 0.01 -2.43 -5.57
C ILE A 100 1.03 -1.67 -6.43
N PRO A 101 2.28 -2.14 -6.53
CA PRO A 101 3.30 -1.50 -7.34
C PRO A 101 2.96 -1.62 -8.83
N GLN A 102 3.54 -0.74 -9.66
CA GLN A 102 3.32 -0.69 -11.12
C GLN A 102 1.86 -0.48 -11.55
N THR A 103 1.07 0.20 -10.72
CA THR A 103 -0.30 0.64 -11.01
C THR A 103 -0.39 2.15 -10.85
N TRP A 104 -1.39 2.78 -11.46
CA TRP A 104 -1.57 4.23 -11.35
C TRP A 104 -3.00 4.63 -11.65
N GLU A 105 -3.61 5.38 -10.74
CA GLU A 105 -4.91 6.02 -10.91
C GLU A 105 -4.73 7.32 -11.72
N ASP A 106 -4.89 7.22 -13.04
CA ASP A 106 -4.60 8.34 -13.95
C ASP A 106 -5.52 9.55 -13.69
N PRO A 107 -4.98 10.72 -13.27
CA PRO A 107 -5.78 11.93 -13.00
C PRO A 107 -6.32 12.60 -14.28
N ASN A 108 -5.96 12.09 -15.46
CA ASN A 108 -6.48 12.56 -16.74
C ASN A 108 -7.59 11.66 -17.28
N HIS A 109 -7.78 10.47 -16.69
CA HIS A 109 -8.83 9.54 -17.04
C HIS A 109 -10.05 9.75 -16.15
N VAL A 110 -11.26 9.80 -16.72
CA VAL A 110 -12.52 9.79 -15.95
C VAL A 110 -13.05 8.37 -15.94
N ASP A 111 -13.09 7.75 -14.76
CA ASP A 111 -13.60 6.39 -14.60
C ASP A 111 -15.14 6.38 -14.73
N ASN A 112 -15.67 5.34 -15.39
CA ASN A 112 -17.10 5.26 -15.70
C ASN A 112 -17.97 4.76 -14.54
N ARG A 113 -17.37 4.18 -13.49
CA ARG A 113 -18.08 3.70 -12.30
C ARG A 113 -18.21 4.81 -11.26
N THR A 114 -17.23 5.68 -11.16
CA THR A 114 -17.22 6.81 -10.19
C THR A 114 -17.62 8.14 -10.82
N ASN A 115 -17.44 8.31 -12.13
CA ASN A 115 -17.51 9.60 -12.84
C ASN A 115 -16.48 10.64 -12.32
N CYS A 116 -15.40 10.17 -11.71
CA CYS A 116 -14.31 10.97 -11.16
C CYS A 116 -12.98 10.67 -11.85
N LYS A 117 -12.00 11.56 -11.70
CA LYS A 117 -10.62 11.34 -12.15
C LYS A 117 -9.82 10.60 -11.10
N GLY A 118 -8.79 9.85 -11.50
CA GLY A 118 -7.88 9.17 -10.56
C GLY A 118 -7.17 10.15 -9.62
N ASP A 119 -6.77 9.67 -8.44
CA ASP A 119 -6.12 10.44 -7.37
C ASP A 119 -4.60 10.64 -7.57
N HIS A 120 -4.05 10.16 -8.70
CA HIS A 120 -2.63 10.26 -9.09
C HIS A 120 -1.66 9.35 -8.34
N ASP A 121 -2.14 8.42 -7.52
CA ASP A 121 -1.31 7.48 -6.77
C ASP A 121 -1.44 6.03 -7.30
N PRO A 122 -0.59 5.08 -6.86
CA PRO A 122 -0.79 3.67 -7.17
C PRO A 122 -2.08 3.14 -6.52
N ILE A 123 -2.70 2.12 -7.11
CA ILE A 123 -3.98 1.60 -6.60
C ILE A 123 -3.83 1.07 -5.17
N ASP A 124 -4.76 1.46 -4.31
CA ASP A 124 -4.73 1.15 -2.90
C ASP A 124 -5.26 -0.25 -2.58
N ILE A 125 -4.74 -0.82 -1.50
CA ILE A 125 -5.10 -2.16 -1.06
C ILE A 125 -5.15 -2.28 0.47
N CYS A 126 -6.23 -2.92 0.93
CA CYS A 126 -6.46 -3.30 2.32
C CYS A 126 -6.27 -4.82 2.45
N GLU A 127 -5.22 -5.22 3.15
CA GLU A 127 -4.96 -6.61 3.50
C GLU A 127 -5.60 -6.95 4.85
N ILE A 128 -6.44 -7.99 4.85
CA ILE A 128 -7.41 -8.29 5.92
C ILE A 128 -7.00 -9.44 6.85
N GLY A 129 -5.86 -10.08 6.60
CA GLY A 129 -5.39 -11.24 7.34
C GLY A 129 -5.07 -10.96 8.80
N TYR A 130 -4.87 -12.01 9.59
CA TYR A 130 -4.75 -11.89 11.04
C TYR A 130 -3.45 -11.20 11.48
N ARG A 131 -2.37 -11.31 10.70
CA ARG A 131 -1.05 -10.76 11.04
C ARG A 131 -1.06 -9.23 10.92
N VAL A 132 -0.45 -8.53 11.86
CA VAL A 132 -0.11 -7.11 11.66
C VAL A 132 1.22 -7.06 10.92
N ALA A 133 1.19 -6.68 9.64
CA ALA A 133 2.39 -6.59 8.81
C ALA A 133 3.27 -5.41 9.24
N LYS A 134 4.57 -5.47 8.98
CA LYS A 134 5.45 -4.32 9.23
C LYS A 134 5.39 -3.35 8.07
N ARG A 135 5.62 -2.08 8.40
CA ARG A 135 5.78 -1.04 7.39
C ARG A 135 6.98 -1.36 6.50
N GLY A 136 6.81 -1.16 5.20
CA GLY A 136 7.82 -1.47 4.19
C GLY A 136 7.98 -2.96 3.90
N GLU A 137 7.15 -3.85 4.47
CA GLU A 137 7.11 -5.24 4.01
C GLU A 137 6.52 -5.30 2.60
N VAL A 138 7.06 -6.20 1.79
CA VAL A 138 6.46 -6.61 0.51
C VAL A 138 5.86 -7.98 0.73
N ILE A 139 4.54 -8.06 0.71
CA ILE A 139 3.79 -9.30 0.99
C ILE A 139 3.06 -9.77 -0.26
N GLN A 140 2.84 -11.08 -0.34
CA GLN A 140 2.14 -11.70 -1.45
C GLN A 140 0.67 -11.87 -1.06
N VAL A 141 -0.23 -11.34 -1.89
CA VAL A 141 -1.65 -11.28 -1.55
C VAL A 141 -2.52 -11.82 -2.68
N LYS A 142 -3.66 -12.39 -2.29
CA LYS A 142 -4.76 -12.74 -3.19
C LYS A 142 -5.86 -11.69 -3.06
N VAL A 143 -6.24 -11.06 -4.17
CA VAL A 143 -7.35 -10.10 -4.21
C VAL A 143 -8.68 -10.84 -4.12
N LEU A 144 -9.58 -10.34 -3.28
CA LEU A 144 -10.91 -10.89 -3.00
C LEU A 144 -12.04 -10.04 -3.61
N GLY A 145 -11.80 -8.74 -3.77
CA GLY A 145 -12.78 -7.80 -4.29
C GLY A 145 -12.24 -6.37 -4.29
N ILE A 146 -13.13 -5.40 -4.56
CA ILE A 146 -12.77 -4.00 -4.70
C ILE A 146 -13.92 -3.10 -4.24
N VAL A 147 -13.59 -1.93 -3.69
CA VAL A 147 -14.53 -0.87 -3.31
C VAL A 147 -14.25 0.38 -4.14
N ALA A 148 -15.31 0.93 -4.75
CA ALA A 148 -15.27 2.21 -5.48
C ALA A 148 -15.39 3.37 -4.50
N LEU A 149 -14.32 3.75 -3.82
CA LEU A 149 -14.33 4.95 -2.98
C LEU A 149 -14.16 6.19 -3.86
N ILE A 150 -14.90 7.24 -3.52
CA ILE A 150 -14.66 8.59 -4.03
C ILE A 150 -14.11 9.41 -2.87
N ASP A 151 -12.80 9.61 -2.80
CA ASP A 151 -12.17 10.47 -1.78
C ASP A 151 -12.09 11.90 -2.32
N GLN A 152 -12.79 12.83 -1.67
CA GLN A 152 -12.75 14.26 -2.01
C GLN A 152 -13.01 14.61 -3.49
N GLY A 153 -13.74 13.75 -4.22
CA GLY A 153 -14.09 13.95 -5.63
C GLY A 153 -13.16 13.24 -6.62
N GLU A 154 -12.21 12.43 -6.14
CA GLU A 154 -11.29 11.63 -6.93
C GLU A 154 -11.67 10.14 -6.84
N THR A 155 -11.43 9.40 -7.92
CA THR A 155 -11.52 7.93 -7.96
C THR A 155 -10.37 7.37 -7.15
N ASP A 156 -10.72 6.57 -6.15
CA ASP A 156 -9.77 6.03 -5.19
C ASP A 156 -10.13 4.56 -4.92
N TRP A 157 -9.78 3.65 -5.84
CA TRP A 157 -10.17 2.25 -5.73
C TRP A 157 -9.45 1.58 -4.55
N LYS A 158 -10.21 0.93 -3.65
CA LYS A 158 -9.65 0.14 -2.54
C LYS A 158 -9.81 -1.35 -2.80
N LEU A 159 -8.72 -2.02 -3.15
CA LEU A 159 -8.69 -3.48 -3.25
C LEU A 159 -8.84 -4.11 -1.86
N LEU A 160 -9.57 -5.21 -1.77
CA LEU A 160 -9.62 -6.06 -0.58
C LEU A 160 -8.84 -7.33 -0.87
N ALA A 161 -7.89 -7.66 -0.02
CA ALA A 161 -7.02 -8.82 -0.25
C ALA A 161 -6.63 -9.51 1.06
N ILE A 162 -6.02 -10.69 0.93
CA ILE A 162 -5.51 -11.47 2.05
C ILE A 162 -4.12 -12.01 1.73
N ASP A 163 -3.21 -11.98 2.71
CA ASP A 163 -1.88 -12.58 2.62
C ASP A 163 -1.98 -14.07 2.25
N VAL A 164 -1.21 -14.52 1.25
CA VAL A 164 -1.24 -15.92 0.81
C VAL A 164 -0.86 -16.91 1.92
N ASN A 165 -0.16 -16.44 2.95
CA ASN A 165 0.25 -17.22 4.11
C ASN A 165 -0.75 -17.18 5.27
N ASP A 166 -1.85 -16.42 5.16
CA ASP A 166 -2.90 -16.43 6.17
C ASP A 166 -3.61 -17.80 6.21
N PRO A 167 -3.88 -18.37 7.41
CA PRO A 167 -4.60 -19.63 7.55
C PRO A 167 -5.98 -19.66 6.86
N MET A 168 -6.67 -18.52 6.77
CA MET A 168 -8.00 -18.41 6.16
C MET A 168 -7.95 -18.25 4.63
N THR A 169 -6.78 -18.08 4.02
CA THR A 169 -6.66 -17.84 2.57
C THR A 169 -7.27 -18.95 1.73
N LYS A 170 -7.27 -20.19 2.24
CA LYS A 170 -7.87 -21.34 1.52
C LYS A 170 -9.39 -21.26 1.46
N ASP A 171 -10.01 -20.67 2.47
CA ASP A 171 -11.46 -20.56 2.62
C ASP A 171 -12.02 -19.26 2.00
N LEU A 172 -11.15 -18.26 1.83
CA LEU A 172 -11.51 -16.97 1.25
C LEU A 172 -11.05 -16.89 -0.21
N ASN A 173 -11.96 -17.15 -1.13
CA ASN A 173 -11.71 -17.03 -2.57
C ASN A 173 -12.52 -15.86 -3.14
N GLY A 174 -11.87 -15.05 -3.98
CA GLY A 174 -12.58 -14.06 -4.80
C GLY A 174 -13.48 -14.76 -5.82
N ALA A 175 -14.50 -14.06 -6.27
CA ALA A 175 -15.38 -14.52 -7.35
C ALA A 175 -14.65 -14.57 -8.71
#